data_AF-A0A1Y3B7Z4-F1
#
_entry.id   AF-A0A1Y3B7Z4-F1
#
_cell.length_a   1.000
_cell.length_b   1.000
_cell.length_c   1.000
_cell.angle_alpha   90.00
_cell.angle_beta   90.00
_cell.angle_gamma   90.00
#
_symmetry.space_group_name_H-M   'P 1'
#
loop_
_entity.id
_entity.type
_entity.pdbx_description
1 polymer ?
#
loop_
_entity_poly.entity_id
_entity_poly.type
_entity_poly.pdbx_seq_one_letter_code
_entity_poly.pdbx_strand_id
1 'polypeptide(L)'
;DSENYFQWSQEDFERKFATKNTSEQKAKRIRKPGIVGEIAYKLKEARTDIIKNIVDVLGEPRARQLMAEVLDIEDVGGIMIDNQQRRRSPGGTLFYLIKNDSTITEEQRRLIFGNREVREQNRKMKKLKRKKSRRPSTGNNSVIKKKKNNKKRKK
;
A
#
# COMPACT_ATOMS: atom_id res chain seq x y z
N ASP A 1 6.32 48.90 -16.53
CA ASP A 1 4.93 49.36 -16.50
C ASP A 1 4.26 48.99 -15.20
N SER A 2 4.25 49.92 -14.24
CA SER A 2 3.51 49.77 -12.98
C SER A 2 2.09 50.27 -13.19
N GLU A 3 1.12 49.35 -13.28
CA GLU A 3 -0.29 49.71 -13.44
C GLU A 3 -0.75 50.53 -12.22
N ASN A 4 -1.23 51.74 -12.49
CA ASN A 4 -1.71 52.67 -11.46
C ASN A 4 -3.09 52.23 -10.96
N TYR A 5 -3.12 51.41 -9.91
CA TYR A 5 -4.33 50.91 -9.26
C TYR A 5 -5.21 52.02 -8.65
N PHE A 6 -4.72 53.25 -8.56
CA PHE A 6 -5.43 54.36 -7.92
C PHE A 6 -6.55 54.96 -8.79
N GLN A 7 -6.56 54.68 -10.11
CA GLN A 7 -7.62 55.13 -11.03
C GLN A 7 -8.67 54.06 -11.32
N TRP A 8 -8.58 52.89 -10.71
CA TRP A 8 -9.51 51.81 -10.97
C TRP A 8 -10.86 52.02 -10.30
N SER A 9 -11.92 51.83 -11.08
CA SER A 9 -13.26 51.71 -10.51
C SER A 9 -13.40 50.38 -9.76
N GLN A 10 -14.41 50.30 -8.89
CA GLN A 10 -14.75 49.05 -8.21
C GLN A 10 -15.03 47.91 -9.22
N GLU A 11 -15.64 48.24 -10.36
CA GLU A 11 -15.94 47.30 -11.45
C GLU A 11 -14.67 46.81 -12.17
N ASP A 12 -13.66 47.67 -12.33
CA ASP A 12 -12.37 47.30 -12.92
C ASP A 12 -11.59 46.36 -11.98
N PHE A 13 -11.65 46.63 -10.68
CA PHE A 13 -11.08 45.78 -9.65
C PHE A 13 -11.76 44.41 -9.65
N GLU A 14 -13.10 44.39 -9.65
CA GLU A 14 -13.88 43.16 -9.73
C GLU A 14 -13.61 42.40 -11.04
N ARG A 15 -13.43 43.06 -12.18
CA ARG A 15 -13.06 42.36 -13.44
C ARG A 15 -11.69 41.69 -13.40
N LYS A 16 -10.68 42.33 -12.78
CA LYS A 16 -9.33 41.74 -12.69
C LYS A 16 -9.24 40.64 -11.65
N PHE A 17 -9.90 40.81 -10.51
CA PHE A 17 -9.81 39.92 -9.36
C PHE A 17 -11.01 38.98 -9.20
N ALA A 18 -12.03 39.07 -10.07
CA ALA A 18 -13.10 38.10 -10.14
C ALA A 18 -12.49 36.71 -10.32
N THR A 19 -12.53 35.95 -9.23
CA THR A 19 -12.18 34.55 -9.21
C THR A 19 -13.22 33.82 -10.04
N LYS A 20 -12.96 33.71 -11.34
CA LYS A 20 -13.53 32.61 -12.12
C LYS A 20 -13.19 31.38 -11.31
N ASN A 21 -14.20 30.63 -10.84
CA ASN A 21 -13.99 29.37 -10.15
C ASN A 21 -13.30 28.42 -11.13
N THR A 22 -11.97 28.52 -11.24
CA THR A 22 -11.16 27.78 -12.18
C THR A 22 -11.26 26.31 -11.83
N SER A 23 -11.18 25.42 -12.81
CA SER A 23 -11.10 23.97 -12.62
C SER A 23 -10.03 23.55 -11.59
N GLU A 24 -9.00 24.37 -11.37
CA GLU A 24 -8.00 24.24 -10.29
C GLU A 24 -8.57 24.33 -8.87
N GLN A 25 -9.55 25.21 -8.62
CA GLN A 25 -10.21 25.30 -7.32
C GLN A 25 -11.09 24.07 -7.07
N LYS A 26 -11.64 23.45 -8.12
CA LYS A 26 -12.37 22.17 -8.05
C LYS A 26 -11.42 20.98 -7.82
N ALA A 27 -10.20 21.04 -8.36
CA ALA A 27 -9.16 20.01 -8.21
C ALA A 27 -8.51 19.99 -6.81
N LYS A 28 -8.64 21.08 -6.04
CA LYS A 28 -8.18 21.17 -4.63
C LYS A 28 -9.20 20.72 -3.59
N ARG A 29 -10.27 19.99 -3.97
CA ARG A 29 -11.01 19.17 -2.98
C ARG A 29 -10.07 18.06 -2.53
N ILE A 30 -9.32 18.31 -1.45
CA ILE A 30 -8.55 17.30 -0.74
C ILE A 30 -9.52 16.15 -0.47
N ARG A 31 -9.37 15.04 -1.21
CA ARG A 31 -10.15 13.84 -0.97
C ARG A 31 -9.81 13.43 0.45
N LYS A 32 -10.77 13.54 1.38
CA LYS A 32 -10.58 13.06 2.75
C LYS A 32 -10.05 11.63 2.65
N PRO A 33 -8.85 11.32 3.20
CA PRO A 33 -8.37 9.96 3.16
C PRO A 33 -9.41 9.09 3.86
N GLY A 34 -9.77 7.96 3.25
CA GLY A 34 -10.61 6.97 3.93
C GLY A 34 -9.95 6.53 5.24
N ILE A 35 -10.72 5.98 6.17
CA ILE A 35 -10.22 5.65 7.51
C ILE A 35 -8.91 4.85 7.51
N VAL A 36 -8.77 3.90 6.58
CA VAL A 36 -7.55 3.10 6.41
C VAL A 36 -6.33 3.98 6.12
N GLY A 37 -6.51 4.99 5.25
CA GLY A 37 -5.46 5.94 4.92
C GLY A 37 -5.12 6.86 6.09
N GLU A 38 -6.13 7.28 6.85
CA GLU A 38 -5.92 8.08 8.07
C GLU A 38 -5.11 7.32 9.12
N ILE A 39 -5.53 6.09 9.47
CA ILE A 39 -4.84 5.25 10.46
C ILE A 39 -3.42 4.95 9.99
N ALA A 40 -3.24 4.55 8.72
CA ALA A 40 -1.92 4.24 8.18
C ALA A 40 -0.98 5.45 8.21
N TYR A 41 -1.49 6.65 7.89
CA TYR A 41 -0.72 7.88 7.94
C TYR A 41 -0.27 8.22 9.36
N LYS A 42 -1.19 8.22 10.35
CA LYS A 42 -0.85 8.60 11.73
C LYS A 42 0.09 7.59 12.39
N LEU A 43 -0.08 6.30 12.12
CA LEU A 43 0.78 5.25 12.69
C LEU A 43 2.07 5.02 11.89
N LYS A 44 2.30 5.79 10.82
CA LYS A 44 3.43 5.64 9.87
C LYS A 44 3.58 4.20 9.38
N GLU A 45 2.44 3.53 9.15
CA GLU A 45 2.40 2.13 8.73
C GLU A 45 2.34 2.03 7.20
N ALA A 46 3.36 1.38 6.61
CA ALA A 46 3.43 1.20 5.17
C ALA A 46 2.42 0.15 4.66
N ARG A 47 1.99 -0.77 5.52
CA ARG A 47 1.09 -1.88 5.19
C ARG A 47 -0.37 -1.51 5.38
N THR A 48 -0.88 -0.69 4.46
CA THR A 48 -2.32 -0.36 4.39
C THR A 48 -3.22 -1.58 4.22
N ASP A 49 -2.69 -2.71 3.70
CA ASP A 49 -3.39 -3.98 3.61
C ASP A 49 -3.79 -4.55 4.98
N ILE A 50 -2.88 -4.47 5.97
CA ILE A 50 -3.21 -4.94 7.33
C ILE A 50 -4.22 -4.01 7.98
N ILE A 51 -4.02 -2.70 7.86
CA ILE A 51 -4.95 -1.71 8.44
C ILE A 51 -6.36 -1.90 7.88
N LYS A 52 -6.47 -2.17 6.57
CA LYS A 52 -7.74 -2.53 5.95
C LYS A 52 -8.36 -3.78 6.60
N ASN A 53 -7.59 -4.85 6.78
CA ASN A 53 -8.09 -6.06 7.44
C ASN A 53 -8.54 -5.80 8.89
N ILE A 54 -7.84 -4.93 9.62
CA ILE A 54 -8.24 -4.55 10.98
C ILE A 54 -9.61 -3.87 10.96
N VAL A 55 -9.80 -2.90 10.06
CA VAL A 55 -11.10 -2.21 9.90
C VAL A 55 -12.19 -3.19 9.43
N ASP A 56 -11.88 -4.10 8.51
CA ASP A 56 -12.85 -5.07 7.98
C ASP A 56 -13.26 -6.11 9.05
N VAL A 57 -12.34 -6.53 9.93
CA VAL A 57 -12.57 -7.60 10.92
C VAL A 57 -13.10 -7.07 12.26
N LEU A 58 -12.59 -5.94 12.74
CA LEU A 58 -12.96 -5.35 14.04
C LEU A 58 -13.97 -4.21 13.92
N GLY A 59 -14.17 -3.70 12.71
CA GLY A 59 -15.03 -2.54 12.44
C GLY A 59 -14.33 -1.20 12.62
N GLU A 60 -14.96 -0.17 12.07
CA GLU A 60 -14.48 1.22 12.10
C GLU A 60 -14.28 1.78 13.52
N PRO A 61 -15.23 1.60 14.48
CA PRO A 61 -15.10 2.19 15.82
C PRO A 61 -13.92 1.61 16.59
N ARG A 62 -13.76 0.27 16.58
CA ARG A 62 -12.66 -0.39 17.29
C ARG A 62 -11.31 -0.04 16.66
N ALA A 63 -11.24 0.08 15.33
CA ALA A 63 -10.01 0.50 14.67
C ALA A 63 -9.58 1.93 15.05
N ARG A 64 -10.52 2.88 15.19
CA ARG A 64 -10.21 4.23 15.71
C ARG A 64 -9.77 4.20 17.16
N GLN A 65 -10.41 3.37 17.99
CA GLN A 65 -10.06 3.26 19.39
C GLN A 65 -8.63 2.72 19.56
N LEU A 66 -8.28 1.62 18.88
CA LEU A 66 -6.92 1.08 18.89
C LEU A 66 -5.90 2.09 18.40
N MET A 67 -6.24 2.87 17.37
CA MET A 67 -5.37 3.94 16.89
C MET A 67 -5.15 5.01 17.96
N ALA A 68 -6.18 5.45 18.68
CA ALA A 68 -6.07 6.43 19.76
C ALA A 68 -5.22 5.87 20.92
N GLU A 69 -5.49 4.64 21.35
CA GLU A 69 -4.71 3.94 22.38
C GLU A 69 -3.20 3.90 22.02
N VAL A 70 -2.87 3.62 20.76
CA VAL A 70 -1.47 3.63 20.31
C VAL A 70 -0.85 5.02 20.38
N LEU A 71 -1.58 6.06 20.00
CA LEU A 71 -1.07 7.44 20.06
C LEU A 71 -0.82 7.89 21.50
N ASP A 72 -1.72 7.56 22.41
CA ASP A 72 -1.56 7.86 23.85
C ASP A 72 -0.33 7.14 24.41
N ILE A 73 -0.14 5.86 24.06
CA ILE A 73 1.02 5.08 24.45
C ILE A 73 2.32 5.68 23.92
N GLU A 74 2.34 6.12 22.66
CA GLU A 74 3.54 6.73 22.06
C GLU A 74 3.89 8.07 22.70
N ASP A 75 2.89 8.86 23.09
CA ASP A 75 3.06 10.15 23.78
C ASP A 75 3.68 9.99 25.17
N VAL A 76 3.30 8.92 25.89
CA VAL A 76 3.88 8.57 27.20
C VAL A 76 5.27 7.93 27.10
N GLY A 77 5.79 7.70 25.88
CA GLY A 77 7.13 7.16 25.67
C GLY A 77 7.17 5.75 25.07
N GLY A 78 6.05 5.24 24.57
CA GLY A 78 5.94 4.02 23.77
C GLY A 78 6.17 2.73 24.54
N ILE A 79 6.15 1.61 23.82
CA ILE A 79 6.39 0.28 24.41
C ILE A 79 7.77 -0.23 24.03
N MET A 80 8.55 -0.68 25.00
CA MET A 80 9.82 -1.39 24.75
C MET A 80 9.57 -2.80 24.24
N ILE A 81 10.46 -3.30 23.39
CA ILE A 81 10.45 -4.73 23.06
C ILE A 81 10.88 -5.52 24.28
N ASP A 82 10.43 -6.77 24.39
CA ASP A 82 10.67 -7.64 25.55
C ASP A 82 12.16 -7.77 25.90
N ASN A 83 13.06 -7.63 24.92
CA ASN A 83 14.52 -7.62 25.12
C ASN A 83 15.11 -6.26 25.57
N GLN A 84 14.27 -5.24 25.75
CA GLN A 84 14.57 -3.87 26.17
C GLN A 84 15.63 -3.13 25.32
N GLN A 85 15.98 -3.64 24.14
CA GLN A 85 17.02 -3.03 23.29
C GLN A 85 16.52 -1.83 22.49
N ARG A 86 15.21 -1.76 22.24
CA ARG A 86 14.61 -0.70 21.42
C ARG A 86 13.14 -0.51 21.73
N ARG A 87 12.65 0.70 21.47
CA ARG A 87 11.21 1.00 21.41
C ARG A 87 10.57 0.31 20.19
N ARG A 88 9.32 -0.14 20.36
CA ARG A 88 8.43 -0.52 19.26
C ARG A 88 8.09 0.73 18.45
N SER A 89 7.85 0.55 17.15
CA SER A 89 7.29 1.61 16.31
C SER A 89 5.78 1.73 16.57
N PRO A 90 5.14 2.86 16.26
CA PRO A 90 3.68 3.00 16.44
C PRO A 90 2.87 1.89 15.74
N GLY A 91 3.22 1.55 14.50
CA GLY A 91 2.63 0.39 13.81
C GLY A 91 2.91 -0.96 14.50
N GLY A 92 4.11 -1.13 15.06
CA GLY A 92 4.46 -2.32 15.87
C GLY A 92 3.72 -2.38 17.21
N THR A 93 3.47 -1.23 17.83
CA THR A 93 2.66 -1.05 19.04
C THR A 93 1.20 -1.45 18.76
N LEU A 94 0.61 -1.01 17.65
CA LEU A 94 -0.72 -1.47 17.21
C LEU A 94 -0.80 -2.99 17.10
N PHE A 95 0.18 -3.62 16.44
CA PHE A 95 0.18 -5.07 16.31
C PHE A 95 0.39 -5.79 17.64
N TYR A 96 1.13 -5.19 18.56
CA TYR A 96 1.28 -5.71 19.91
C TYR A 96 -0.04 -5.64 20.67
N LEU A 97 -0.77 -4.52 20.63
CA LEU A 97 -2.09 -4.41 21.27
C LEU A 97 -3.05 -5.48 20.74
N ILE A 98 -3.19 -5.61 19.42
CA ILE A 98 -4.10 -6.59 18.80
C ILE A 98 -3.75 -8.04 19.18
N LYS A 99 -2.46 -8.34 19.39
CA LYS A 99 -2.01 -9.68 19.77
C LYS A 99 -2.26 -10.01 21.24
N ASN A 100 -2.24 -9.01 22.12
CA ASN A 100 -2.40 -9.21 23.57
C ASN A 100 -3.81 -8.87 24.07
N ASP A 101 -4.64 -8.26 23.22
CA ASP A 101 -6.03 -7.97 23.51
C ASP A 101 -6.84 -9.27 23.63
N SER A 102 -7.41 -9.51 24.81
CA SER A 102 -8.25 -10.66 25.11
C SER A 102 -9.62 -10.60 24.45
N THR A 103 -10.06 -9.43 24.00
CA THR A 103 -11.35 -9.25 23.30
C THR A 103 -11.30 -9.73 21.85
N ILE A 104 -10.09 -9.87 21.29
CA ILE A 104 -9.88 -10.32 19.92
C ILE A 104 -9.65 -11.84 19.93
N THR A 105 -10.46 -12.56 19.15
CA THR A 105 -10.34 -14.02 19.03
C THR A 105 -9.14 -14.42 18.17
N GLU A 106 -8.66 -15.65 18.34
CA GLU A 106 -7.56 -16.17 17.52
C GLU A 106 -7.92 -16.22 16.03
N GLU A 107 -9.19 -16.48 15.71
CA GLU A 107 -9.69 -16.46 14.33
C GLU A 107 -9.63 -15.05 13.72
N GLN A 108 -10.03 -14.02 14.47
CA GLN A 108 -9.90 -12.63 14.03
C GLN A 108 -8.42 -12.24 13.85
N ARG A 109 -7.53 -12.63 14.77
CA ARG A 109 -6.08 -12.44 14.60
C ARG A 109 -5.56 -13.12 13.34
N ARG A 110 -6.03 -14.33 13.05
CA ARG A 110 -5.69 -15.06 11.83
C ARG A 110 -6.21 -14.36 10.58
N LEU A 111 -7.41 -13.79 10.58
CA LEU A 111 -7.92 -13.01 9.45
C LEU A 111 -7.11 -11.72 9.23
N ILE A 112 -6.72 -11.04 10.31
CA ILE A 112 -5.93 -9.80 10.25
C ILE A 112 -4.51 -10.07 9.72
N PHE A 113 -3.80 -11.06 10.28
CA PHE A 113 -2.37 -11.31 10.01
C PHE A 113 -2.08 -12.45 9.03
N GLY A 114 -3.01 -13.39 8.84
CA GLY A 114 -2.80 -14.65 8.11
C GLY A 114 -2.51 -14.50 6.61
N ASN A 115 -2.82 -13.33 6.03
CA ASN A 115 -2.51 -13.06 4.63
C ASN A 115 -1.00 -12.94 4.33
N ARG A 116 -0.13 -12.97 5.36
CA ARG A 116 1.32 -12.92 5.20
C ARG A 116 1.86 -14.10 4.38
N GLU A 117 1.40 -15.31 4.68
CA GLU A 117 1.94 -16.54 4.09
C GLU A 117 1.59 -16.65 2.60
N VAL A 118 0.32 -16.38 2.26
CA VAL A 118 -0.15 -16.28 0.87
C VAL A 118 0.64 -15.22 0.09
N ARG A 119 0.93 -14.07 0.72
CA ARG A 119 1.71 -12.99 0.09
C ARG A 119 3.17 -13.36 -0.12
N GLU A 120 3.79 -14.08 0.82
CA GLU A 120 5.16 -14.59 0.69
C GLU A 120 5.28 -15.66 -0.39
N GLN A 121 4.32 -16.58 -0.49
CA GLN A 121 4.24 -17.56 -1.57
C GLN A 121 4.07 -16.87 -2.93
N ASN A 122 3.18 -15.89 -3.03
CA ASN A 122 2.99 -15.09 -4.26
C ASN A 122 4.26 -14.33 -4.66
N ARG A 123 5.01 -13.79 -3.69
CA ARG A 123 6.31 -13.15 -3.94
C ARG A 123 7.35 -14.16 -4.44
N LYS A 124 7.44 -15.35 -3.82
CA LYS A 124 8.34 -16.44 -4.26
C LYS A 124 8.00 -16.88 -5.69
N MET A 125 6.72 -17.11 -5.98
CA MET A 125 6.23 -17.51 -7.30
C MET A 125 6.50 -16.46 -8.38
N LYS A 126 6.28 -15.17 -8.09
CA LYS A 126 6.64 -14.08 -9.02
C LYS A 126 8.15 -14.03 -9.29
N LYS A 127 9.01 -14.24 -8.29
CA LYS A 127 10.47 -14.32 -8.47
C LYS A 127 10.87 -15.51 -9.34
N LEU A 128 10.28 -16.69 -9.11
CA LEU A 128 10.52 -17.88 -9.94
C LEU A 128 10.14 -17.65 -11.40
N LYS A 129 8.95 -17.10 -11.67
CA LYS A 129 8.49 -16.78 -13.03
C LYS A 129 9.44 -15.81 -13.75
N ARG A 130 9.90 -14.75 -13.07
CA ARG A 130 10.88 -13.79 -13.61
C ARG A 130 12.24 -14.42 -13.89
N LYS A 131 12.69 -15.40 -13.11
CA LYS A 131 13.92 -16.16 -13.39
C LYS A 131 13.76 -17.07 -14.60
N LYS A 132 12.60 -17.73 -14.73
CA LYS A 132 12.30 -18.64 -15.86
C LYS A 132 12.17 -17.88 -17.19
N SER A 133 11.58 -16.67 -17.19
CA SER A 133 11.46 -15.83 -18.39
C SER A 133 12.77 -15.17 -18.84
N ARG A 134 13.80 -15.17 -18.00
CA ARG A 134 15.14 -14.60 -18.30
C ARG A 134 16.15 -15.63 -18.76
N ARG A 135 15.80 -16.92 -18.74
CA ARG A 135 16.65 -17.96 -19.34
C ARG A 135 16.43 -17.95 -20.85
N PRO A 136 17.46 -17.77 -21.69
CA PRO A 136 17.32 -17.92 -23.13
C PRO A 136 16.83 -19.34 -23.41
N SER A 137 15.84 -19.48 -24.29
CA SER A 137 15.34 -20.76 -24.74
C SER A 137 16.47 -21.49 -25.45
N THR A 138 17.17 -22.40 -24.77
CA THR A 138 18.04 -23.37 -25.42
C THR A 138 17.14 -24.33 -26.18
N GLY A 139 16.81 -23.95 -27.42
CA GLY A 139 16.02 -24.75 -28.33
C GLY A 139 16.79 -26.00 -28.72
N ASN A 140 16.37 -27.15 -28.17
CA ASN A 140 16.80 -28.45 -28.64
C ASN A 140 16.22 -28.70 -30.05
N ASN A 141 16.97 -28.36 -31.09
CA ASN A 141 16.74 -28.79 -32.47
C ASN A 141 17.88 -29.73 -32.89
N SER A 142 17.84 -31.01 -32.50
CA SER A 142 18.82 -32.00 -32.99
C SER A 142 18.36 -33.45 -32.98
N VAL A 143 17.06 -33.74 -33.11
CA VAL A 143 16.60 -35.13 -33.33
C VAL A 143 15.46 -35.16 -34.34
N ILE A 144 15.77 -35.12 -35.63
CA ILE A 144 15.08 -35.84 -36.74
C ILE A 144 16.11 -35.92 -37.88
N LYS A 145 17.04 -36.89 -37.82
CA LYS A 145 17.77 -37.33 -39.02
C LYS A 145 16.85 -38.29 -39.77
N LYS A 146 16.33 -37.82 -40.91
CA LYS A 146 15.54 -38.58 -41.88
C LYS A 146 16.27 -39.86 -42.29
N LYS A 147 15.87 -41.02 -41.77
CA LYS A 147 16.01 -42.31 -42.45
C LYS A 147 14.91 -42.42 -43.50
N LYS A 148 15.21 -42.09 -44.76
CA LYS A 148 14.43 -42.55 -45.92
C LYS A 148 15.36 -42.95 -47.07
N ASN A 149 15.69 -44.23 -47.05
CA ASN A 149 15.94 -45.15 -48.16
C ASN A 149 16.30 -44.54 -49.53
N ASN A 150 17.57 -44.65 -49.89
CA ASN A 150 18.03 -44.57 -51.26
C ASN A 150 17.78 -45.92 -51.93
N LYS A 151 16.60 -46.11 -52.55
CA LYS A 151 16.34 -47.22 -53.47
C LYS A 151 15.95 -46.62 -54.82
N LYS A 152 16.67 -47.05 -55.86
CA LYS A 152 16.57 -46.72 -57.29
C LYS A 152 17.48 -45.57 -57.77
N ARG A 153 18.63 -45.97 -58.35
CA ARG A 153 19.02 -45.54 -59.70
C ARG A 153 20.15 -46.41 -60.25
N LYS A 154 19.81 -47.17 -61.30
CA LYS A 154 20.57 -47.53 -62.52
C LYS A 154 21.98 -48.14 -62.30
N LYS A 155 22.31 -49.31 -62.83
CA LYS A 155 22.22 -49.73 -64.23
C LYS A 155 22.23 -51.25 -64.30
#